data_AF-A0A2N5LN15-F1
#
_entry.id   AF-A0A2N5LN15-F1
#
_cell.length_a   1.000
_cell.length_b   1.000
_cell.length_c   1.000
_cell.angle_alpha   90.00
_cell.angle_beta   90.00
_cell.angle_gamma   90.00
#
_symmetry.space_group_name_H-M   'P 1'
#
loop_
_entity.id
_entity.type
_entity.pdbx_description
1 polymer ?
#
loop_
_entity_poly.entity_id
_entity_poly.type
_entity_poly.pdbx_seq_one_letter_code
_entity_poly.pdbx_strand_id
1 'polypeptide(L)'
;QTKLFYEKYTSLILHYCSISPASIRSPKDIASTFYTKGLWENLYQYKENQVSSVAKDAFVKHMPSFFSYKGYDRLYKFFNSSEYFKLEQRFRIQMSLDVSKCFDSIYTHSIAWATKDKDFTKSNLNRNTFGDAFDALIRHGNDNETNGIPIGPEVSRIFSEIIFQKIDLLTIEKIKSEDINLEFGIDYVFKRYVDDVYIFADNQETAEKIYAIYSDSLVSFNLHTNASKSSITTRPFASSKSRLMHEISNLSNNFFDKFLEIDELKKLKPKKIYRSSRLAKSFIESIKVLCVHNNVGYDEISSFVISSLTNRIKRLIDTNEVLNEERNNYYHVLKTIIEVAFFLYEVAPSVGASYKLSTMIIFIIRFCRQYSLYEEEIALKIFGLTNDLMLNESNRVKSISLEGFIHLEFLNILLAVRELGGLYLLPETTLKKLFLDQAELSYFTVTSCLFYIKNDSKYDNIRLELINYINKKLSNLEDITINSEKAYLLLDTLSCPYISNNDSEKLVKEVASLLKMSLNDSEISNLSHSFRSQYWHTDWNNVDLLNLLEKKELKQSYS
;
A
#
# COMPACT_ATOMS: atom_id res chain seq x y z
N GLN A 1 17.99 9.28 -9.98
CA GLN A 1 19.18 8.49 -9.61
C GLN A 1 18.89 7.00 -9.51
N THR A 2 17.87 6.55 -8.77
CA THR A 2 17.49 5.12 -8.64
C THR A 2 17.28 4.40 -9.97
N LYS A 3 16.61 5.04 -10.95
CA LYS A 3 16.45 4.49 -12.31
C LYS A 3 17.80 4.11 -12.96
N LEU A 4 18.74 5.07 -12.98
CA LEU A 4 20.08 4.86 -13.54
C LEU A 4 20.86 3.78 -12.78
N PHE A 5 20.66 3.71 -11.45
CA PHE A 5 21.28 2.67 -10.63
C PHE A 5 20.77 1.27 -11.01
N TYR A 6 19.45 1.09 -11.15
CA TYR A 6 18.88 -0.17 -11.62
C TYR A 6 19.37 -0.53 -13.01
N GLU A 7 19.31 0.38 -13.97
CA GLU A 7 19.82 0.14 -15.33
C GLU A 7 21.28 -0.34 -15.34
N LYS A 8 22.12 0.20 -14.45
CA LYS A 8 23.54 -0.17 -14.34
C LYS A 8 23.78 -1.50 -13.61
N TYR A 9 23.03 -1.78 -12.55
CA TYR A 9 23.36 -2.86 -11.60
C TYR A 9 22.34 -4.01 -11.56
N THR A 10 21.38 -4.06 -12.50
CA THR A 10 20.33 -5.09 -12.54
C THR A 10 20.87 -6.52 -12.40
N SER A 11 21.87 -6.91 -13.18
CA SER A 11 22.42 -8.28 -13.14
C SER A 11 23.04 -8.64 -11.78
N LEU A 12 23.70 -7.68 -11.12
CA LEU A 12 24.29 -7.89 -9.81
C LEU A 12 23.21 -7.96 -8.72
N ILE A 13 22.19 -7.12 -8.79
CA ILE A 13 21.03 -7.19 -7.89
C ILE A 13 20.37 -8.57 -7.99
N LEU A 14 20.08 -9.03 -9.21
CA LEU A 14 19.48 -10.35 -9.42
C LEU A 14 20.36 -11.49 -8.90
N HIS A 15 21.68 -11.40 -9.09
CA HIS A 15 22.63 -12.37 -8.56
C HIS A 15 22.56 -12.44 -7.02
N TYR A 16 22.78 -11.32 -6.32
CA TYR A 16 22.79 -11.31 -4.85
C TYR A 16 21.42 -11.61 -4.23
N CYS A 17 20.32 -11.39 -4.95
CA CYS A 17 18.98 -11.79 -4.54
C CYS A 17 18.60 -13.23 -4.91
N SER A 18 19.52 -14.03 -5.46
CA SER A 18 19.27 -15.42 -5.84
C SER A 18 19.96 -16.46 -4.97
N ILE A 19 20.87 -16.05 -4.08
CA ILE A 19 21.82 -16.93 -3.39
C ILE A 19 21.22 -17.70 -2.22
N SER A 20 20.22 -17.14 -1.52
CA SER A 20 19.61 -17.78 -0.35
C SER A 20 18.53 -18.80 -0.76
N PRO A 21 18.58 -20.03 -0.22
CA PRO A 21 17.51 -21.02 -0.38
C PRO A 21 16.31 -20.79 0.57
N ALA A 22 16.44 -19.90 1.55
CA ALA A 22 15.45 -19.67 2.60
C ALA A 22 14.47 -18.51 2.31
N SER A 23 14.84 -17.59 1.43
CA SER A 23 14.01 -16.42 1.08
C SER A 23 12.68 -16.86 0.44
N ILE A 24 11.57 -16.51 1.09
CA ILE A 24 10.19 -16.71 0.61
C ILE A 24 9.91 -15.77 -0.58
N ARG A 25 10.54 -14.60 -0.62
CA ARG A 25 10.29 -13.57 -1.61
C ARG A 25 11.56 -12.79 -1.93
N SER A 26 11.96 -12.80 -3.19
CA SER A 26 13.14 -12.04 -3.67
C SER A 26 13.02 -11.69 -5.15
N PRO A 27 13.71 -10.63 -5.63
CA PRO A 27 13.82 -10.33 -7.06
C PRO A 27 14.31 -11.53 -7.88
N LYS A 28 13.68 -11.79 -9.02
CA LYS A 28 14.03 -12.89 -9.94
C LYS A 28 14.39 -12.42 -11.34
N ASP A 29 13.61 -11.49 -11.88
CA ASP A 29 13.81 -10.98 -13.25
C ASP A 29 13.30 -9.54 -13.36
N ILE A 30 13.58 -8.85 -14.48
CA ILE A 30 12.95 -7.58 -14.82
C ILE A 30 11.48 -7.84 -15.14
N ALA A 31 10.57 -7.02 -14.60
CA ALA A 31 9.15 -7.18 -14.91
C ALA A 31 8.89 -6.93 -16.40
N SER A 32 8.25 -7.89 -17.09
CA SER A 32 7.96 -7.82 -18.52
C SER A 32 6.59 -7.18 -18.82
N THR A 33 6.49 -6.49 -19.95
CA THR A 33 5.29 -5.79 -20.41
C THR A 33 4.57 -6.60 -21.49
N PHE A 34 3.49 -7.31 -21.15
CA PHE A 34 2.51 -7.73 -22.15
C PHE A 34 1.13 -7.28 -21.66
N TYR A 35 0.48 -6.39 -22.42
CA TYR A 35 -0.87 -5.91 -22.14
C TYR A 35 -1.71 -5.94 -23.41
N THR A 36 -2.91 -6.51 -23.33
CA THR A 36 -3.96 -6.43 -24.36
C THR A 36 -5.12 -5.58 -23.85
N LYS A 37 -5.64 -4.71 -24.71
CA LYS A 37 -6.53 -3.58 -24.35
C LYS A 37 -8.00 -3.98 -24.54
N GLY A 38 -8.74 -4.08 -23.44
CA GLY A 38 -10.21 -4.25 -23.42
C GLY A 38 -10.82 -3.49 -22.24
N LEU A 39 -11.96 -2.81 -22.46
CA LEU A 39 -12.58 -1.87 -21.49
C LEU A 39 -13.17 -2.53 -20.24
N TRP A 40 -13.52 -3.83 -20.30
CA TRP A 40 -14.08 -4.59 -19.16
C TRP A 40 -13.64 -6.06 -19.10
N GLU A 41 -12.77 -6.54 -19.99
CA GLU A 41 -12.38 -7.97 -20.07
C GLU A 41 -11.41 -8.46 -18.96
N ASN A 42 -11.03 -7.60 -18.02
CA ASN A 42 -10.04 -7.91 -16.98
C ASN A 42 -10.65 -8.06 -15.58
N LEU A 43 -11.65 -8.94 -15.45
CA LEU A 43 -12.05 -9.46 -14.14
C LEU A 43 -11.91 -10.98 -14.13
N TYR A 44 -10.65 -11.41 -13.97
CA TYR A 44 -10.27 -12.77 -13.58
C TYR A 44 -10.83 -13.91 -14.45
N GLN A 45 -10.52 -13.90 -15.75
CA GLN A 45 -10.38 -15.18 -16.45
C GLN A 45 -8.93 -15.61 -16.33
N TYR A 46 -8.63 -16.41 -15.31
CA TYR A 46 -7.82 -17.63 -15.36
C TYR A 46 -7.62 -18.13 -13.92
N LYS A 47 -8.42 -19.15 -13.62
CA LYS A 47 -8.28 -20.23 -12.62
C LYS A 47 -7.39 -20.02 -11.39
N GLU A 48 -8.03 -20.26 -10.25
CA GLU A 48 -7.43 -20.80 -9.03
C GLU A 48 -6.34 -21.86 -9.32
N ASN A 49 -5.33 -21.87 -8.46
CA ASN A 49 -4.22 -22.83 -8.38
C ASN A 49 -3.19 -22.79 -9.52
N GLN A 50 -2.20 -21.90 -9.40
CA GLN A 50 -0.79 -22.21 -9.71
C GLN A 50 0.19 -21.13 -9.19
N VAL A 51 1.35 -21.62 -8.72
CA VAL A 51 2.29 -21.02 -7.76
C VAL A 51 3.33 -20.11 -8.44
N SER A 52 2.92 -19.09 -9.18
CA SER A 52 3.91 -18.10 -9.66
C SER A 52 3.35 -16.68 -9.79
N SER A 53 4.01 -15.76 -9.10
CA SER A 53 3.97 -14.31 -9.35
C SER A 53 4.37 -13.97 -10.79
N VAL A 54 5.33 -14.71 -11.36
CA VAL A 54 5.82 -14.53 -12.73
C VAL A 54 4.71 -14.67 -13.78
N ALA A 55 3.80 -15.65 -13.62
CA ALA A 55 2.66 -15.80 -14.54
C ALA A 55 1.60 -14.70 -14.37
N LYS A 56 1.54 -14.03 -13.21
CA LYS A 56 0.60 -12.92 -12.97
C LYS A 56 1.10 -11.62 -13.61
N ASP A 57 2.40 -11.36 -13.56
CA ASP A 57 3.03 -10.13 -14.11
C ASP A 57 2.77 -9.96 -15.61
N ALA A 58 2.64 -11.06 -16.37
CA ALA A 58 2.32 -11.03 -17.79
C ALA A 58 0.91 -10.50 -18.12
N PHE A 59 0.03 -10.32 -17.13
CA PHE A 59 -1.37 -9.90 -17.33
C PHE A 59 -1.76 -8.64 -16.52
N VAL A 60 -0.83 -7.99 -15.81
CA VAL A 60 -1.16 -6.80 -15.00
C VAL A 60 -1.11 -5.53 -15.84
N LYS A 61 -2.21 -4.77 -15.84
CA LYS A 61 -2.37 -3.45 -16.50
C LYS A 61 -1.30 -2.41 -16.10
N HIS A 62 -0.67 -2.58 -14.94
CA HIS A 62 0.33 -1.66 -14.38
C HIS A 62 1.49 -2.40 -13.73
N MET A 63 2.73 -1.96 -13.99
CA MET A 63 3.92 -2.45 -13.28
C MET A 63 3.93 -1.90 -11.84
N PRO A 64 3.85 -2.75 -10.82
CA PRO A 64 3.91 -2.31 -9.43
C PRO A 64 5.34 -2.01 -8.95
N SER A 65 6.32 -2.65 -9.59
CA SER A 65 7.74 -2.67 -9.24
C SER A 65 8.61 -2.77 -10.49
N PHE A 66 9.90 -2.43 -10.37
CA PHE A 66 10.88 -2.61 -11.45
C PHE A 66 11.22 -4.10 -11.64
N PHE A 67 11.34 -4.85 -10.54
CA PHE A 67 11.60 -6.27 -10.57
C PHE A 67 10.32 -7.10 -10.44
N SER A 68 10.31 -8.26 -11.10
CA SER A 68 9.44 -9.39 -10.77
C SER A 68 10.06 -10.19 -9.63
N TYR A 69 9.22 -10.73 -8.74
CA TYR A 69 9.65 -11.43 -7.54
C TYR A 69 9.36 -12.93 -7.66
N LYS A 70 10.19 -13.82 -7.08
CA LYS A 70 9.87 -15.25 -6.90
C LYS A 70 9.12 -15.51 -5.59
N GLY A 71 8.50 -16.69 -5.50
CA GLY A 71 7.85 -17.20 -4.29
C GLY A 71 6.51 -16.53 -3.98
N TYR A 72 6.28 -16.15 -2.73
CA TYR A 72 4.99 -15.60 -2.28
C TYR A 72 5.10 -14.09 -2.05
N ASP A 73 4.23 -13.32 -2.70
CA ASP A 73 4.14 -11.86 -2.54
C ASP A 73 3.63 -11.45 -1.15
N ARG A 74 2.92 -12.33 -0.45
CA ARG A 74 2.42 -12.10 0.92
C ARG A 74 2.58 -13.34 1.78
N LEU A 75 2.94 -13.13 3.03
CA LEU A 75 3.21 -14.20 4.00
C LEU A 75 2.01 -15.15 4.22
N TYR A 76 0.77 -14.65 4.25
CA TYR A 76 -0.39 -15.55 4.41
C TYR A 76 -0.56 -16.55 3.25
N LYS A 77 -0.09 -16.21 2.04
CA LYS A 77 -0.13 -17.13 0.90
C LYS A 77 0.88 -18.25 1.06
N PHE A 78 2.02 -17.97 1.71
CA PHE A 78 2.97 -19.00 2.10
C PHE A 78 2.33 -19.95 3.13
N PHE A 79 1.69 -19.44 4.19
CA PHE A 79 1.02 -20.29 5.19
C PHE A 79 -0.11 -21.15 4.60
N ASN A 80 -0.80 -20.68 3.57
CA ASN A 80 -1.84 -21.44 2.88
C ASN A 80 -1.31 -22.31 1.72
N SER A 81 0.01 -22.42 1.56
CA SER A 81 0.62 -23.11 0.42
C SER A 81 0.87 -24.59 0.68
N SER A 82 0.94 -25.38 -0.40
CA SER A 82 1.40 -26.77 -0.35
C SER A 82 2.81 -26.92 0.21
N GLU A 83 3.66 -25.89 0.08
CA GLU A 83 5.01 -25.91 0.63
C GLU A 83 4.97 -25.87 2.17
N TYR A 84 4.18 -24.97 2.74
CA TYR A 84 4.00 -24.89 4.18
C TYR A 84 3.39 -26.17 4.77
N PHE A 85 2.37 -26.74 4.11
CA PHE A 85 1.81 -28.03 4.53
C PHE A 85 2.84 -29.17 4.49
N LYS A 86 3.80 -29.18 3.55
CA LYS A 86 4.89 -30.16 3.53
C LYS A 86 5.87 -29.95 4.69
N LEU A 87 6.17 -28.71 5.04
CA LEU A 87 6.99 -28.39 6.22
C LEU A 87 6.28 -28.86 7.49
N GLU A 88 4.98 -28.60 7.60
CA GLU A 88 4.14 -29.11 8.69
C GLU A 88 4.00 -30.63 8.67
N GLN A 89 4.10 -31.33 7.54
CA GLN A 89 4.14 -32.81 7.55
C GLN A 89 5.47 -33.35 8.05
N ARG A 90 6.55 -32.61 7.81
CA ARG A 90 7.93 -33.05 8.05
C ARG A 90 8.47 -32.73 9.44
N PHE A 91 8.33 -31.47 9.91
CA PHE A 91 8.86 -31.01 11.19
C PHE A 91 7.79 -30.77 12.26
N ARG A 92 8.02 -31.17 13.51
CA ARG A 92 7.02 -31.10 14.60
C ARG A 92 6.92 -29.72 15.26
N ILE A 93 8.00 -28.96 15.19
CA ILE A 93 8.15 -27.66 15.83
C ILE A 93 8.32 -26.59 14.76
N GLN A 94 7.63 -25.47 14.95
CA GLN A 94 7.89 -24.22 14.27
C GLN A 94 8.21 -23.14 15.30
N MET A 95 9.35 -22.48 15.15
CA MET A 95 9.75 -21.33 15.96
C MET A 95 9.83 -20.07 15.09
N SER A 96 9.27 -18.96 15.56
CA SER A 96 9.34 -17.66 14.88
C SER A 96 10.42 -16.76 15.46
N LEU A 97 11.08 -16.00 14.59
CA LEU A 97 12.06 -14.96 14.91
C LEU A 97 11.65 -13.68 14.18
N ASP A 98 11.57 -12.57 14.93
CA ASP A 98 11.28 -11.21 14.46
C ASP A 98 12.53 -10.35 14.68
N VAL A 99 12.91 -9.53 13.70
CA VAL A 99 14.03 -8.59 13.84
C VAL A 99 13.53 -7.25 14.38
N SER A 100 14.13 -6.80 15.48
CA SER A 100 13.77 -5.54 16.11
C SER A 100 14.07 -4.35 15.20
N LYS A 101 13.03 -3.55 14.87
CA LYS A 101 13.15 -2.30 14.09
C LYS A 101 14.03 -2.48 12.85
N CYS A 102 13.76 -3.51 12.05
CA CYS A 102 14.63 -3.97 10.96
C CYS A 102 15.19 -2.81 10.10
N PHE A 103 14.32 -2.06 9.41
CA PHE A 103 14.76 -1.00 8.50
C PHE A 103 15.51 0.14 9.18
N ASP A 104 15.13 0.51 10.41
CA ASP A 104 15.80 1.56 11.19
C ASP A 104 17.17 1.10 11.73
N SER A 105 17.38 -0.20 11.87
CA SER A 105 18.59 -0.80 12.45
C SER A 105 19.63 -1.19 11.40
N ILE A 106 19.26 -1.22 10.11
CA ILE A 106 20.20 -1.56 9.04
C ILE A 106 21.28 -0.48 8.95
N TYR A 107 22.52 -0.89 9.18
CA TYR A 107 23.69 -0.07 8.92
C TYR A 107 24.03 -0.10 7.43
N THR A 108 24.03 1.05 6.77
CA THR A 108 24.17 1.15 5.31
C THR A 108 25.49 0.53 4.78
N HIS A 109 26.60 0.67 5.50
CA HIS A 109 27.86 0.04 5.09
C HIS A 109 27.86 -1.49 5.15
N SER A 110 26.86 -2.12 5.79
CA SER A 110 26.74 -3.58 5.85
C SER A 110 26.50 -4.24 4.49
N ILE A 111 25.99 -3.48 3.50
CA ILE A 111 25.88 -3.96 2.11
C ILE A 111 27.24 -4.33 1.52
N ALA A 112 28.31 -3.62 1.92
CA ALA A 112 29.65 -3.94 1.48
C ALA A 112 30.12 -5.28 2.07
N TRP A 113 29.74 -5.59 3.32
CA TRP A 113 30.02 -6.89 3.94
C TRP A 113 29.24 -8.02 3.27
N ALA A 114 28.01 -7.74 2.82
CA ALA A 114 27.18 -8.70 2.11
C ALA A 114 27.67 -9.02 0.69
N THR A 115 28.30 -8.04 0.02
CA THR A 115 28.65 -8.13 -1.41
C THR A 115 30.14 -8.36 -1.68
N LYS A 116 31.04 -8.07 -0.73
CA LYS A 116 32.48 -8.30 -0.89
C LYS A 116 32.82 -9.74 -0.55
N ASP A 117 33.07 -10.55 -1.58
CA ASP A 117 33.83 -11.80 -1.40
C ASP A 117 35.26 -11.45 -0.99
N LYS A 118 35.76 -12.11 0.07
CA LYS A 118 37.14 -11.92 0.59
C LYS A 118 38.23 -12.03 -0.50
N ASP A 119 37.95 -12.76 -1.58
CA ASP A 119 38.89 -13.02 -2.66
C ASP A 119 38.85 -11.98 -3.80
N PHE A 120 37.72 -11.26 -3.98
CA PHE A 120 37.56 -10.32 -5.11
C PHE A 120 38.17 -8.94 -4.81
N THR A 121 38.16 -8.51 -3.54
CA THR A 121 38.63 -7.19 -3.09
C THR A 121 40.14 -6.98 -3.22
N LYS A 122 40.94 -8.04 -3.16
CA LYS A 122 42.41 -7.93 -3.26
C LYS A 122 42.88 -7.47 -4.65
N SER A 123 42.05 -7.56 -5.68
CA SER A 123 42.41 -7.25 -7.07
C SER A 123 41.94 -5.87 -7.57
N ASN A 124 41.04 -5.17 -6.85
CA ASN A 124 40.34 -3.99 -7.37
C ASN A 124 40.09 -2.88 -6.31
N LEU A 125 41.08 -2.60 -5.46
CA LEU A 125 41.00 -1.62 -4.34
C LEU A 125 40.63 -0.17 -4.76
N ASN A 126 40.77 0.20 -6.04
CA ASN A 126 40.63 1.59 -6.52
C ASN A 126 39.37 1.87 -7.38
N ARG A 127 38.36 0.98 -7.39
CA ARG A 127 37.09 1.22 -8.11
C ARG A 127 35.92 1.22 -7.14
N ASN A 128 35.03 2.21 -7.25
CA ASN A 128 33.74 2.21 -6.54
C ASN A 128 33.01 0.89 -6.82
N THR A 129 32.92 0.04 -5.80
CA THR A 129 32.30 -1.28 -5.93
C THR A 129 30.78 -1.14 -6.00
N PHE A 130 30.08 -2.22 -6.38
CA PHE A 130 28.62 -2.25 -6.35
C PHE A 130 28.08 -1.91 -4.96
N GLY A 131 28.66 -2.48 -3.90
CA GLY A 131 28.30 -2.19 -2.51
C GLY A 131 28.45 -0.71 -2.17
N ASP A 132 29.59 -0.10 -2.50
CA ASP A 132 29.84 1.31 -2.19
C ASP A 132 28.88 2.25 -2.97
N ALA A 133 28.54 1.90 -4.21
CA ALA A 133 27.57 2.65 -5.00
C ALA A 133 26.14 2.52 -4.47
N PHE A 134 25.77 1.34 -3.95
CA PHE A 134 24.44 1.11 -3.39
C PHE A 134 24.28 1.80 -2.04
N ASP A 135 25.28 1.71 -1.18
CA ASP A 135 25.39 2.46 0.08
C ASP A 135 25.17 3.97 -0.15
N ALA A 136 25.94 4.58 -1.06
CA ALA A 136 25.80 6.00 -1.39
C ALA A 136 24.38 6.37 -1.87
N LEU A 137 23.74 5.52 -2.69
CA LEU A 137 22.38 5.76 -3.15
C LEU A 137 21.37 5.79 -2.00
N ILE A 138 21.45 4.84 -1.07
CA ILE A 138 20.54 4.76 0.08
C ILE A 138 20.77 5.94 1.03
N ARG A 139 22.04 6.24 1.34
CA ARG A 139 22.42 7.39 2.18
C ARG A 139 21.91 8.71 1.61
N HIS A 140 22.09 8.96 0.31
CA HIS A 140 21.57 10.18 -0.32
C HIS A 140 20.05 10.30 -0.23
N GLY A 141 19.32 9.16 -0.21
CA GLY A 141 17.88 9.14 0.00
C GLY A 141 17.43 9.30 1.45
N ASN A 142 18.38 9.38 2.40
CA ASN A 142 18.17 9.44 3.84
C ASN A 142 19.01 10.55 4.51
N ASP A 143 19.13 11.72 3.87
CA ASP A 143 19.92 12.86 4.38
C ASP A 143 21.38 12.52 4.74
N ASN A 144 22.00 11.61 3.97
CA ASN A 144 23.33 11.07 4.18
C ASN A 144 23.54 10.26 5.47
N GLU A 145 22.47 9.94 6.20
CA GLU A 145 22.49 9.11 7.39
C GLU A 145 22.99 7.69 7.08
N THR A 146 23.76 7.14 8.02
CA THR A 146 24.37 5.81 7.87
C THR A 146 23.62 4.71 8.61
N ASN A 147 22.77 5.09 9.57
CA ASN A 147 21.95 4.19 10.36
C ASN A 147 20.50 4.30 9.92
N GLY A 148 19.90 3.16 9.62
CA GLY A 148 18.56 3.09 9.08
C GLY A 148 18.53 3.36 7.57
N ILE A 149 17.53 2.79 6.91
CA ILE A 149 17.29 2.98 5.48
C ILE A 149 15.84 3.45 5.24
N PRO A 150 15.57 4.24 4.19
CA PRO A 150 14.22 4.76 3.93
C PRO A 150 13.18 3.64 3.81
N ILE A 151 12.07 3.74 4.55
CA ILE A 151 10.99 2.75 4.54
C ILE A 151 10.02 3.03 3.39
N GLY A 152 9.65 1.98 2.63
CA GLY A 152 8.66 2.04 1.56
C GLY A 152 9.21 1.85 0.13
N PRO A 153 10.29 2.53 -0.29
CA PRO A 153 10.88 2.33 -1.61
C PRO A 153 11.28 0.87 -1.88
N GLU A 154 11.10 0.42 -3.12
CA GLU A 154 11.57 -0.91 -3.58
C GLU A 154 13.08 -1.08 -3.41
N VAL A 155 13.84 0.00 -3.66
CA VAL A 155 15.30 0.01 -3.56
C VAL A 155 15.81 -0.34 -2.16
N SER A 156 15.16 0.15 -1.11
CA SER A 156 15.50 -0.18 0.28
C SER A 156 15.17 -1.64 0.64
N ARG A 157 14.06 -2.17 0.11
CA ARG A 157 13.70 -3.60 0.29
C ARG A 157 14.70 -4.52 -0.38
N ILE A 158 15.16 -4.17 -1.58
CA ILE A 158 16.21 -4.92 -2.29
C ILE A 158 17.54 -4.85 -1.53
N PHE A 159 17.89 -3.68 -1.01
CA PHE A 159 19.08 -3.48 -0.19
C PHE A 159 19.08 -4.40 1.04
N SER A 160 17.98 -4.40 1.78
CA SER A 160 17.75 -5.30 2.91
C SER A 160 17.80 -6.78 2.50
N GLU A 161 17.13 -7.16 1.41
CA GLU A 161 17.10 -8.54 0.92
C GLU A 161 18.51 -9.08 0.62
N ILE A 162 19.40 -8.29 0.03
CA ILE A 162 20.79 -8.70 -0.23
C ILE A 162 21.53 -9.00 1.09
N ILE A 163 21.37 -8.14 2.10
CA ILE A 163 21.98 -8.33 3.42
C ILE A 163 21.45 -9.61 4.06
N PHE A 164 20.13 -9.77 4.09
CA PHE A 164 19.52 -10.94 4.71
C PHE A 164 19.82 -12.24 3.99
N GLN A 165 19.98 -12.25 2.66
CA GLN A 165 20.43 -13.46 1.97
C GLN A 165 21.86 -13.86 2.35
N LYS A 166 22.74 -12.89 2.62
CA LYS A 166 24.06 -13.20 3.16
C LYS A 166 23.96 -13.79 4.58
N ILE A 167 23.09 -13.24 5.42
CA ILE A 167 22.84 -13.75 6.78
C ILE A 167 22.32 -15.18 6.73
N ASP A 168 21.34 -15.46 5.86
CA ASP A 168 20.79 -16.81 5.65
C ASP A 168 21.92 -17.83 5.35
N LEU A 169 22.83 -17.48 4.42
CA LEU A 169 23.95 -18.34 4.05
C LEU A 169 24.94 -18.54 5.19
N LEU A 170 25.34 -17.47 5.88
CA LEU A 170 26.26 -17.55 7.01
C LEU A 170 25.69 -18.40 8.14
N THR A 171 24.38 -18.31 8.39
CA THR A 171 23.71 -19.17 9.37
C THR A 171 23.78 -20.63 8.96
N ILE A 172 23.47 -20.98 7.71
CA ILE A 172 23.55 -22.36 7.21
C ILE A 172 24.98 -22.89 7.33
N GLU A 173 25.98 -22.10 6.94
CA GLU A 173 27.41 -22.45 7.05
C GLU A 173 27.82 -22.66 8.51
N LYS A 174 27.43 -21.75 9.41
CA LYS A 174 27.76 -21.83 10.85
C LYS A 174 27.12 -23.05 11.50
N ILE A 175 25.84 -23.34 11.23
CA ILE A 175 25.15 -24.53 11.73
C ILE A 175 25.89 -25.80 11.29
N LYS A 176 26.22 -25.90 10.00
CA LYS A 176 26.94 -27.07 9.46
C LYS A 176 28.33 -27.24 10.07
N SER A 177 28.99 -26.14 10.43
CA SER A 177 30.31 -26.17 11.08
C SER A 177 30.26 -26.56 12.55
N GLU A 178 29.19 -26.19 13.27
CA GLU A 178 29.00 -26.50 14.69
C GLU A 178 28.39 -27.89 14.91
N ASP A 179 27.59 -28.38 13.96
CA ASP A 179 26.94 -29.69 14.03
C ASP A 179 26.79 -30.31 12.65
N ILE A 180 27.66 -31.29 12.37
CA ILE A 180 27.70 -31.94 11.06
C ILE A 180 26.43 -32.78 10.78
N ASN A 181 25.66 -33.11 11.82
CA ASN A 181 24.41 -33.88 11.69
C ASN A 181 23.20 -32.99 11.41
N LEU A 182 23.35 -31.67 11.39
CA LEU A 182 22.27 -30.74 11.08
C LEU A 182 22.46 -30.21 9.65
N GLU A 183 21.80 -30.85 8.69
CA GLU A 183 21.82 -30.43 7.29
C GLU A 183 20.55 -29.62 6.94
N PHE A 184 20.76 -28.40 6.39
CA PHE A 184 19.66 -27.55 5.94
C PHE A 184 18.88 -28.22 4.82
N GLY A 185 17.56 -28.26 4.93
CA GLY A 185 16.71 -28.99 4.00
C GLY A 185 16.56 -30.47 4.33
N ILE A 186 17.30 -30.99 5.32
CA ILE A 186 17.19 -32.36 5.85
C ILE A 186 16.62 -32.37 7.27
N ASP A 187 17.43 -31.94 8.23
CA ASP A 187 17.12 -32.02 9.67
C ASP A 187 16.40 -30.77 10.18
N TYR A 188 16.59 -29.66 9.45
CA TYR A 188 15.90 -28.42 9.71
C TYR A 188 15.69 -27.61 8.43
N VAL A 189 14.73 -26.70 8.46
CA VAL A 189 14.52 -25.68 7.43
C VAL A 189 14.21 -24.38 8.12
N PHE A 190 14.68 -23.26 7.60
CA PHE A 190 14.08 -21.97 7.91
C PHE A 190 13.62 -21.26 6.64
N LYS A 191 12.57 -20.46 6.76
CA LYS A 191 11.98 -19.68 5.68
C LYS A 191 11.84 -18.23 6.14
N ARG A 192 12.32 -17.30 5.33
CA ARG A 192 12.36 -15.86 5.66
C ARG A 192 11.49 -15.04 4.72
N TYR A 193 10.62 -14.22 5.29
CA TYR A 193 9.83 -13.22 4.56
C TYR A 193 10.20 -11.83 5.07
N VAL A 194 10.98 -11.08 4.28
CA VAL A 194 11.58 -9.81 4.72
C VAL A 194 12.45 -10.07 5.97
N ASP A 195 11.98 -9.67 7.15
CA ASP A 195 12.63 -9.81 8.46
C ASP A 195 12.00 -10.89 9.35
N ASP A 196 10.83 -11.43 8.98
CA ASP A 196 10.20 -12.56 9.68
C ASP A 196 10.88 -13.87 9.27
N VAL A 197 11.37 -14.64 10.25
CA VAL A 197 12.00 -15.95 10.03
C VAL A 197 11.21 -17.05 10.74
N TYR A 198 10.88 -18.10 10.01
CA TYR A 198 10.18 -19.30 10.50
C TYR A 198 11.12 -20.50 10.43
N ILE A 199 11.52 -21.00 11.60
CA ILE A 199 12.41 -22.14 11.77
C ILE A 199 11.55 -23.38 12.00
N PHE A 200 11.86 -24.47 11.29
CA PHE A 200 11.18 -25.76 11.36
C PHE A 200 12.19 -26.85 11.73
N ALA A 201 11.88 -27.62 12.77
CA ALA A 201 12.71 -28.73 13.24
C ALA A 201 11.86 -29.82 13.91
N ASP A 202 12.47 -30.98 14.16
CA ASP A 202 11.76 -32.12 14.77
C ASP A 202 11.58 -32.01 16.29
N ASN A 203 12.45 -31.26 16.95
CA ASN A 203 12.39 -31.03 18.39
C ASN A 203 12.75 -29.57 18.73
N GLN A 204 12.35 -29.15 19.93
CA GLN A 204 12.46 -27.77 20.37
C GLN A 204 13.92 -27.36 20.56
N GLU A 205 14.77 -28.24 21.09
CA GLU A 205 16.21 -28.00 21.30
C GLU A 205 16.91 -27.63 19.98
N THR A 206 16.61 -28.35 18.90
CA THR A 206 17.15 -28.07 17.57
C THR A 206 16.67 -26.73 17.05
N ALA A 207 15.39 -26.41 17.21
CA ALA A 207 14.83 -25.12 16.81
C ALA A 207 15.48 -23.94 17.58
N GLU A 208 15.67 -24.09 18.90
CA GLU A 208 16.33 -23.10 19.75
C GLU A 208 17.81 -22.92 19.41
N LYS A 209 18.52 -24.02 19.09
CA LYS A 209 19.91 -23.96 18.59
C LYS A 209 20.01 -23.17 17.29
N ILE A 210 19.14 -23.45 16.32
CA ILE A 210 19.08 -22.72 15.05
C ILE A 210 18.74 -21.24 15.29
N TYR A 211 17.79 -20.95 16.18
CA TYR A 211 17.43 -19.59 16.57
C TYR A 211 18.64 -18.83 17.11
N ALA A 212 19.40 -19.43 18.03
CA ALA A 212 20.58 -18.80 18.62
C ALA A 212 21.65 -18.49 17.57
N ILE A 213 21.95 -19.46 16.69
CA ILE A 213 22.95 -19.28 15.63
C ILE A 213 22.50 -18.22 14.60
N TYR A 214 21.21 -18.19 14.26
CA TYR A 214 20.64 -17.15 13.40
C TYR A 214 20.73 -15.78 14.08
N SER A 215 20.42 -15.69 15.37
CA SER A 215 20.55 -14.46 16.17
C SER A 215 21.98 -13.93 16.19
N ASP A 216 22.99 -14.81 16.36
CA ASP A 216 24.40 -14.42 16.27
C ASP A 216 24.77 -13.89 14.88
N SER A 217 24.22 -14.51 13.83
CA SER A 217 24.46 -14.10 12.45
C SER A 217 23.89 -12.70 12.19
N LEU A 218 22.71 -12.38 12.74
CA LEU A 218 22.13 -11.03 12.70
C LEU A 218 23.03 -9.99 13.39
N VAL A 219 23.59 -10.33 14.57
CA VAL A 219 24.47 -9.42 15.33
C VAL A 219 25.70 -9.02 14.52
N SER A 220 26.23 -9.90 13.68
CA SER A 220 27.36 -9.57 12.78
C SER A 220 27.05 -8.47 11.75
N PHE A 221 25.77 -8.13 11.55
CA PHE A 221 25.29 -7.06 10.70
C PHE A 221 24.63 -5.90 11.49
N ASN A 222 24.87 -5.81 12.81
CA ASN A 222 24.23 -4.85 13.72
C ASN A 222 22.70 -4.99 13.81
N LEU A 223 22.17 -6.20 13.59
CA LEU A 223 20.74 -6.50 13.73
C LEU A 223 20.48 -7.35 14.97
N HIS A 224 19.32 -7.15 15.59
CA HIS A 224 18.96 -7.82 16.84
C HIS A 224 17.57 -8.44 16.77
N THR A 225 17.39 -9.59 17.43
CA THR A 225 16.10 -10.26 17.52
C THR A 225 15.18 -9.59 18.54
N ASN A 226 13.87 -9.72 18.35
CA ASN A 226 12.87 -9.34 19.33
C ASN A 226 12.37 -10.58 20.07
N ALA A 227 13.04 -10.96 21.16
CA ALA A 227 12.70 -12.16 21.91
C ALA A 227 11.23 -12.16 22.41
N SER A 228 10.66 -10.99 22.72
CA SER A 228 9.27 -10.87 23.20
C SER A 228 8.21 -11.26 22.17
N LYS A 229 8.57 -11.27 20.88
CA LYS A 229 7.68 -11.67 19.76
C LYS A 229 8.02 -13.05 19.20
N SER A 230 9.06 -13.69 19.71
CA SER A 230 9.36 -15.09 19.34
C SER A 230 8.25 -15.99 19.87
N SER A 231 7.89 -17.00 19.08
CA SER A 231 6.86 -17.97 19.46
C SER A 231 7.29 -19.36 19.04
N ILE A 232 6.96 -20.35 19.87
CA ILE A 232 7.18 -21.76 19.56
C ILE A 232 5.80 -22.40 19.45
N THR A 233 5.58 -23.09 18.34
CA THR A 233 4.33 -23.79 18.05
C THR A 233 4.63 -25.25 17.70
N THR A 234 3.89 -26.15 18.32
CA THR A 234 3.86 -27.57 17.98
C THR A 234 2.73 -27.81 16.99
N ARG A 235 2.82 -28.88 16.19
CA ARG A 235 1.71 -29.25 15.30
C ARG A 235 0.40 -29.49 16.07
N PRO A 236 -0.76 -29.14 15.49
CA PRO A 236 -0.92 -28.46 14.20
C PRO A 236 -0.51 -26.98 14.27
N PHE A 237 0.13 -26.46 13.22
CA PHE A 237 0.63 -25.08 13.15
C PHE A 237 -0.52 -24.08 12.87
N ALA A 238 -1.54 -24.07 13.72
CA ALA A 238 -2.71 -23.21 13.58
C ALA A 238 -2.56 -21.95 14.43
N SER A 239 -2.55 -20.77 13.79
CA SER A 239 -2.59 -19.49 14.49
C SER A 239 -4.02 -19.02 14.74
N SER A 240 -4.25 -18.27 15.83
CA SER A 240 -5.53 -17.61 16.12
C SER A 240 -6.00 -16.73 14.95
N LYS A 241 -5.04 -16.05 14.30
CA LYS A 241 -5.29 -15.22 13.11
C LYS A 241 -5.82 -16.04 11.93
N SER A 242 -5.25 -17.22 11.66
CA SER A 242 -5.73 -18.08 10.55
C SER A 242 -7.17 -18.54 10.78
N ARG A 243 -7.52 -18.91 12.02
CA ARG A 243 -8.86 -19.33 12.41
C ARG A 243 -9.86 -18.20 12.23
N LEU A 244 -9.54 -17.01 12.75
CA LEU A 244 -10.37 -15.82 12.60
C LEU A 244 -10.62 -15.50 11.11
N MET A 245 -9.58 -15.56 10.28
CA MET A 245 -9.69 -15.32 8.84
C MET A 245 -10.57 -16.35 8.11
N HIS A 246 -10.55 -17.62 8.55
CA HIS A 246 -11.44 -18.64 8.03
C HIS A 246 -12.91 -18.38 8.43
N GLU A 247 -13.16 -18.06 9.70
CA GLU A 247 -14.50 -17.77 10.22
C GLU A 247 -15.13 -16.54 9.54
N ILE A 248 -14.37 -15.45 9.40
CA ILE A 248 -14.86 -14.23 8.72
C ILE A 248 -15.10 -14.45 7.21
N SER A 249 -14.29 -15.30 6.57
CA SER A 249 -14.50 -15.67 5.16
C SER A 249 -15.84 -16.41 4.99
N ASN A 250 -16.11 -17.39 5.85
CA ASN A 250 -17.37 -18.13 5.84
C ASN A 250 -18.57 -17.22 6.15
N LEU A 251 -18.44 -16.34 7.14
CA LEU A 251 -19.48 -15.37 7.48
C LEU A 251 -19.78 -14.44 6.30
N SER A 252 -18.74 -13.96 5.60
CA SER A 252 -18.87 -13.10 4.43
C SER A 252 -19.56 -13.83 3.27
N ASN A 253 -19.16 -15.06 2.97
CA ASN A 253 -19.80 -15.86 1.91
C ASN A 253 -21.28 -16.11 2.22
N ASN A 254 -21.60 -16.53 3.45
CA ASN A 254 -22.99 -16.71 3.90
C ASN A 254 -23.82 -15.42 3.81
N PHE A 255 -23.20 -14.25 3.97
CA PHE A 255 -23.85 -12.97 3.77
C PHE A 255 -24.16 -12.73 2.29
N PHE A 256 -23.17 -12.91 1.41
CA PHE A 256 -23.34 -12.74 -0.04
C PHE A 256 -24.39 -13.68 -0.63
N ASP A 257 -24.41 -14.95 -0.22
CA ASP A 257 -25.32 -15.97 -0.77
C ASP A 257 -26.80 -15.62 -0.56
N LYS A 258 -27.12 -14.78 0.44
CA LYS A 258 -28.47 -14.30 0.71
C LYS A 258 -29.00 -13.35 -0.37
N PHE A 259 -28.12 -12.68 -1.12
CA PHE A 259 -28.53 -11.66 -2.08
C PHE A 259 -27.77 -11.70 -3.42
N LEU A 260 -26.87 -12.66 -3.62
CA LEU A 260 -26.15 -12.90 -4.87
C LEU A 260 -26.33 -14.35 -5.31
N GLU A 261 -26.34 -14.58 -6.61
CA GLU A 261 -26.26 -15.90 -7.25
C GLU A 261 -25.33 -15.88 -8.44
N ILE A 262 -24.93 -17.07 -8.86
CA ILE A 262 -24.16 -17.29 -10.06
C ILE A 262 -25.11 -17.83 -11.12
N ASP A 263 -25.17 -17.19 -12.27
CA ASP A 263 -25.96 -17.64 -13.41
C ASP A 263 -25.29 -18.82 -14.17
N GLU A 264 -25.95 -19.34 -15.20
CA GLU A 264 -25.43 -20.45 -16.01
C GLU A 264 -24.09 -20.11 -16.69
N LEU A 265 -23.85 -18.82 -16.97
CA LEU A 265 -22.63 -18.30 -17.58
C LEU A 265 -21.53 -17.98 -16.55
N LYS A 266 -21.71 -18.38 -15.29
CA LYS A 266 -20.82 -18.12 -14.17
C LYS A 266 -20.66 -16.63 -13.81
N LYS A 267 -21.60 -15.77 -14.24
CA LYS A 267 -21.64 -14.36 -13.87
C LYS A 267 -22.44 -14.16 -12.58
N LEU A 268 -22.07 -13.14 -11.82
CA LEU A 268 -22.69 -12.84 -10.53
C LEU A 268 -23.90 -11.93 -10.75
N LYS A 269 -25.08 -12.34 -10.27
CA LYS A 269 -26.36 -11.64 -10.42
C LYS A 269 -27.00 -11.34 -9.06
N PRO A 270 -27.79 -10.25 -8.95
CA PRO A 270 -28.43 -9.87 -7.70
C PRO A 270 -29.77 -10.58 -7.48
N LYS A 271 -29.98 -11.11 -6.28
CA LYS A 271 -31.29 -11.59 -5.80
C LYS A 271 -32.09 -10.46 -5.17
N LYS A 272 -33.40 -10.68 -5.05
CA LYS A 272 -34.31 -9.77 -4.36
C LYS A 272 -33.98 -9.67 -2.87
N ILE A 273 -33.74 -8.45 -2.39
CA ILE A 273 -33.63 -8.14 -0.97
C ILE A 273 -34.93 -7.46 -0.53
N TYR A 274 -35.61 -8.04 0.46
CA TYR A 274 -36.85 -7.44 1.01
C TYR A 274 -36.57 -6.32 2.01
N ARG A 275 -35.51 -6.43 2.83
CA ARG A 275 -35.19 -5.47 3.89
C ARG A 275 -33.67 -5.23 3.99
N SER A 276 -33.16 -4.34 3.14
CA SER A 276 -31.73 -3.98 3.05
C SER A 276 -31.10 -3.63 4.40
N SER A 277 -31.76 -2.79 5.20
CA SER A 277 -31.24 -2.34 6.49
C SER A 277 -31.17 -3.45 7.53
N ARG A 278 -32.17 -4.35 7.57
CA ARG A 278 -32.16 -5.50 8.47
C ARG A 278 -31.04 -6.48 8.11
N LEU A 279 -30.81 -6.68 6.82
CA LEU A 279 -29.76 -7.57 6.32
C LEU A 279 -28.36 -7.01 6.66
N ALA A 280 -28.13 -5.71 6.44
CA ALA A 280 -26.89 -5.04 6.82
C ALA A 280 -26.64 -5.14 8.34
N LYS A 281 -27.65 -4.79 9.17
CA LYS A 281 -27.56 -4.87 10.63
C LYS A 281 -27.25 -6.27 11.13
N SER A 282 -27.95 -7.29 10.62
CA SER A 282 -27.72 -8.68 11.01
C SER A 282 -26.30 -9.15 10.71
N PHE A 283 -25.72 -8.70 9.59
CA PHE A 283 -24.33 -9.01 9.27
C PHE A 283 -23.35 -8.29 10.19
N ILE A 284 -23.57 -6.99 10.45
CA ILE A 284 -22.77 -6.20 11.41
C ILE A 284 -22.82 -6.82 12.81
N GLU A 285 -23.99 -7.24 13.28
CA GLU A 285 -24.14 -7.94 14.57
C GLU A 285 -23.36 -9.26 14.59
N SER A 286 -23.37 -10.02 13.50
CA SER A 286 -22.61 -11.27 13.40
C SER A 286 -21.10 -11.02 13.45
N ILE A 287 -20.63 -9.96 12.78
CA ILE A 287 -19.23 -9.52 12.86
C ILE A 287 -18.87 -9.14 14.30
N LYS A 288 -19.75 -8.38 14.99
CA LYS A 288 -19.53 -7.98 16.38
C LYS A 288 -19.41 -9.18 17.31
N VAL A 289 -20.28 -10.18 17.15
CA VAL A 289 -20.22 -11.43 17.92
C VAL A 289 -18.90 -12.16 17.67
N LEU A 290 -18.45 -12.22 16.41
CA LEU A 290 -17.18 -12.86 16.04
C LEU A 290 -15.97 -12.16 16.70
N CYS A 291 -15.94 -10.83 16.70
CA CYS A 291 -14.92 -10.02 17.37
C CYS A 291 -14.86 -10.35 18.87
N VAL A 292 -16.02 -10.34 19.54
CA VAL A 292 -16.10 -10.63 20.98
C VAL A 292 -15.66 -12.07 21.27
N HIS A 293 -16.08 -13.03 20.45
CA HIS A 293 -15.72 -14.44 20.64
C HIS A 293 -14.21 -14.70 20.51
N ASN A 294 -13.55 -14.02 19.57
CA ASN A 294 -12.12 -14.15 19.32
C ASN A 294 -11.25 -13.17 20.15
N ASN A 295 -11.87 -12.31 20.96
CA ASN A 295 -11.21 -11.25 21.73
C ASN A 295 -10.36 -10.30 20.85
N VAL A 296 -10.92 -9.89 19.70
CA VAL A 296 -10.28 -9.00 18.72
C VAL A 296 -11.14 -7.77 18.45
N GLY A 297 -10.49 -6.67 18.06
CA GLY A 297 -11.16 -5.45 17.61
C GLY A 297 -11.63 -5.52 16.15
N TYR A 298 -12.30 -4.46 15.70
CA TYR A 298 -12.71 -4.32 14.29
C TYR A 298 -11.52 -4.09 13.36
N ASP A 299 -10.42 -3.54 13.86
CA ASP A 299 -9.18 -3.26 13.14
C ASP A 299 -8.55 -4.50 12.51
N GLU A 300 -8.69 -5.67 13.15
CA GLU A 300 -8.15 -6.92 12.61
C GLU A 300 -8.92 -7.46 11.40
N ILE A 301 -10.20 -7.11 11.23
CA ILE A 301 -11.08 -7.75 10.25
C ILE A 301 -11.69 -6.79 9.22
N SER A 302 -11.83 -5.50 9.54
CA SER A 302 -12.60 -4.55 8.72
C SER A 302 -11.99 -4.39 7.33
N SER A 303 -10.66 -4.26 7.24
CA SER A 303 -9.95 -4.18 5.95
C SER A 303 -10.17 -5.42 5.07
N PHE A 304 -10.20 -6.61 5.68
CA PHE A 304 -10.48 -7.86 4.97
C PHE A 304 -11.92 -7.90 4.44
N VAL A 305 -12.90 -7.57 5.29
CA VAL A 305 -14.32 -7.60 4.90
C VAL A 305 -14.61 -6.55 3.82
N ILE A 306 -14.11 -5.32 3.96
CA ILE A 306 -14.24 -4.28 2.94
C ILE A 306 -13.60 -4.72 1.63
N SER A 307 -12.45 -5.40 1.67
CA SER A 307 -11.83 -5.99 0.49
C SER A 307 -12.72 -7.05 -0.16
N SER A 308 -13.35 -7.91 0.64
CA SER A 308 -14.29 -8.94 0.17
C SER A 308 -15.53 -8.33 -0.49
N LEU A 309 -16.15 -7.33 0.16
CA LEU A 309 -17.28 -6.56 -0.39
C LEU A 309 -16.91 -5.92 -1.73
N THR A 310 -15.76 -5.25 -1.80
CA THR A 310 -15.26 -4.59 -3.01
C THR A 310 -15.06 -5.59 -4.13
N ASN A 311 -14.45 -6.75 -3.86
CA ASN A 311 -14.25 -7.80 -4.86
C ASN A 311 -15.57 -8.39 -5.36
N ARG A 312 -16.59 -8.52 -4.51
CA ARG A 312 -17.94 -8.94 -4.94
C ARG A 312 -18.62 -7.88 -5.79
N ILE A 313 -18.48 -6.59 -5.47
CA ILE A 313 -18.97 -5.50 -6.33
C ILE A 313 -18.31 -5.57 -7.70
N LYS A 314 -16.97 -5.69 -7.78
CA LYS A 314 -16.27 -5.81 -9.07
C LYS A 314 -16.86 -6.94 -9.92
N ARG A 315 -17.07 -8.12 -9.33
CA ARG A 315 -17.69 -9.26 -10.03
C ARG A 315 -19.16 -9.05 -10.41
N LEU A 316 -19.92 -8.31 -9.61
CA LEU A 316 -21.35 -8.06 -9.83
C LEU A 316 -21.58 -7.06 -10.97
N ILE A 317 -20.73 -6.05 -11.08
CA ILE A 317 -20.82 -5.00 -12.12
C ILE A 317 -20.18 -5.44 -13.44
N ASP A 318 -19.46 -6.57 -13.45
CA ASP A 318 -18.90 -7.20 -14.65
C ASP A 318 -20.00 -7.86 -15.50
N THR A 319 -20.89 -7.02 -16.00
CA THR A 319 -22.01 -7.42 -16.84
C THR A 319 -22.09 -6.52 -18.06
N ASN A 320 -22.52 -7.13 -19.18
CA ASN A 320 -22.72 -6.44 -20.44
C ASN A 320 -24.10 -5.76 -20.49
N GLU A 321 -25.02 -6.18 -19.61
CA GLU A 321 -26.39 -5.68 -19.57
C GLU A 321 -26.97 -5.78 -18.16
N VAL A 322 -27.94 -4.90 -17.89
CA VAL A 322 -28.76 -4.89 -16.67
C VAL A 322 -30.22 -4.95 -17.10
N LEU A 323 -30.90 -6.05 -16.79
CA LEU A 323 -32.30 -6.24 -17.15
C LEU A 323 -33.19 -5.32 -16.31
N ASN A 324 -34.31 -4.85 -16.87
CA ASN A 324 -35.21 -3.92 -16.17
C ASN A 324 -35.77 -4.49 -14.87
N GLU A 325 -36.06 -5.79 -14.82
CA GLU A 325 -36.52 -6.50 -13.62
C GLU A 325 -35.45 -6.62 -12.52
N GLU A 326 -34.17 -6.58 -12.90
CA GLU A 326 -33.04 -6.67 -11.96
C GLU A 326 -32.66 -5.31 -11.37
N ARG A 327 -33.06 -4.20 -11.99
CA ARG A 327 -32.67 -2.83 -11.57
C ARG A 327 -32.92 -2.59 -10.08
N ASN A 328 -34.10 -2.94 -9.58
CA ASN A 328 -34.42 -2.77 -8.16
C ASN A 328 -33.56 -3.68 -7.25
N ASN A 329 -33.22 -4.89 -7.71
CA ASN A 329 -32.35 -5.79 -6.96
C ASN A 329 -30.93 -5.23 -6.88
N TYR A 330 -30.37 -4.73 -7.99
CA TYR A 330 -29.08 -4.04 -7.97
C TYR A 330 -29.10 -2.86 -6.99
N TYR A 331 -30.10 -1.98 -7.03
CA TYR A 331 -30.22 -0.86 -6.09
C TYR A 331 -30.12 -1.32 -4.63
N HIS A 332 -30.91 -2.33 -4.24
CA HIS A 332 -30.91 -2.83 -2.87
C HIS A 332 -29.60 -3.51 -2.46
N VAL A 333 -28.97 -4.25 -3.37
CA VAL A 333 -27.67 -4.90 -3.14
C VAL A 333 -26.57 -3.87 -2.95
N LEU A 334 -26.46 -2.90 -3.86
CA LEU A 334 -25.47 -1.82 -3.80
C LEU A 334 -25.63 -1.02 -2.51
N LYS A 335 -26.86 -0.64 -2.15
CA LYS A 335 -27.18 0.06 -0.92
C LYS A 335 -26.77 -0.72 0.33
N THR A 336 -27.08 -2.01 0.39
CA THR A 336 -26.70 -2.87 1.53
C THR A 336 -25.19 -3.00 1.66
N ILE A 337 -24.46 -3.18 0.56
CA ILE A 337 -23.00 -3.28 0.58
C ILE A 337 -22.36 -1.96 1.03
N ILE A 338 -22.83 -0.82 0.52
CA ILE A 338 -22.35 0.52 0.90
C ILE A 338 -22.54 0.73 2.41
N GLU A 339 -23.71 0.41 2.96
CA GLU A 339 -24.02 0.60 4.38
C GLU A 339 -23.07 -0.20 5.29
N VAL A 340 -22.81 -1.47 4.95
CA VAL A 340 -21.87 -2.32 5.70
C VAL A 340 -20.43 -1.81 5.57
N ALA A 341 -20.00 -1.43 4.36
CA ALA A 341 -18.63 -0.99 4.12
C ALA A 341 -18.30 0.32 4.86
N PHE A 342 -19.22 1.30 4.83
CA PHE A 342 -19.03 2.55 5.56
C PHE A 342 -19.04 2.33 7.07
N PHE A 343 -19.91 1.48 7.61
CA PHE A 343 -19.89 1.14 9.03
C PHE A 343 -18.54 0.56 9.45
N LEU A 344 -18.05 -0.46 8.74
CA LEU A 344 -16.78 -1.11 9.06
C LEU A 344 -15.60 -0.14 8.93
N TYR A 345 -15.66 0.76 7.96
CA TYR A 345 -14.63 1.78 7.78
C TYR A 345 -14.64 2.83 8.89
N GLU A 346 -15.81 3.27 9.34
CA GLU A 346 -15.96 4.28 10.40
C GLU A 346 -15.52 3.78 11.78
N VAL A 347 -15.74 2.49 12.07
CA VAL A 347 -15.31 1.87 13.34
C VAL A 347 -13.82 1.50 13.36
N ALA A 348 -13.21 1.25 12.19
CA ALA A 348 -11.79 0.91 12.08
C ALA A 348 -11.18 1.42 10.75
N PRO A 349 -10.94 2.74 10.62
CA PRO A 349 -10.30 3.31 9.44
C PRO A 349 -8.88 2.77 9.26
N SER A 350 -8.49 2.51 8.01
CA SER A 350 -7.10 2.22 7.65
C SER A 350 -6.83 2.60 6.21
N VAL A 351 -5.59 2.96 5.89
CA VAL A 351 -5.17 3.29 4.52
C VAL A 351 -5.57 2.19 3.53
N GLY A 352 -5.34 0.92 3.85
CA GLY A 352 -5.71 -0.22 2.99
C GLY A 352 -7.22 -0.30 2.74
N ALA A 353 -8.04 -0.13 3.78
CA ALA A 353 -9.50 -0.12 3.65
C ALA A 353 -9.99 1.10 2.85
N SER A 354 -9.33 2.25 2.99
CA SER A 354 -9.70 3.49 2.28
C SER A 354 -9.57 3.34 0.77
N TYR A 355 -8.54 2.64 0.28
CA TYR A 355 -8.38 2.36 -1.16
C TYR A 355 -9.48 1.45 -1.70
N LYS A 356 -9.87 0.43 -0.92
CA LYS A 356 -10.92 -0.51 -1.29
C LYS A 356 -12.28 0.17 -1.32
N LEU A 357 -12.61 0.94 -0.29
CA LEU A 357 -13.84 1.72 -0.22
C LEU A 357 -13.89 2.78 -1.34
N SER A 358 -12.80 3.51 -1.58
CA SER A 358 -12.69 4.47 -2.69
C SER A 358 -12.96 3.81 -4.03
N THR A 359 -12.29 2.69 -4.29
CA THR A 359 -12.48 1.89 -5.51
C THR A 359 -13.93 1.44 -5.67
N MET A 360 -14.54 0.98 -4.58
CA MET A 360 -15.95 0.55 -4.58
C MET A 360 -16.90 1.72 -4.88
N ILE A 361 -16.70 2.90 -4.27
CA ILE A 361 -17.51 4.10 -4.54
C ILE A 361 -17.46 4.45 -6.03
N ILE A 362 -16.25 4.52 -6.60
CA ILE A 362 -16.05 4.88 -8.01
C ILE A 362 -16.73 3.87 -8.93
N PHE A 363 -16.52 2.57 -8.67
CA PHE A 363 -17.12 1.51 -9.46
C PHE A 363 -18.65 1.53 -9.43
N ILE A 364 -19.24 1.68 -8.24
CA ILE A 364 -20.69 1.74 -8.08
C ILE A 364 -21.26 2.92 -8.85
N ILE A 365 -20.67 4.11 -8.71
CA ILE A 365 -21.20 5.32 -9.34
C ILE A 365 -21.06 5.27 -10.86
N ARG A 366 -19.91 4.81 -11.38
CA ARG A 366 -19.73 4.62 -12.82
C ARG A 366 -20.69 3.59 -13.40
N PHE A 367 -20.93 2.47 -12.68
CA PHE A 367 -21.90 1.46 -13.07
C PHE A 367 -23.34 2.02 -13.07
N CYS A 368 -23.72 2.72 -12.01
CA CYS A 368 -25.02 3.38 -11.90
C CYS A 368 -25.25 4.38 -13.04
N ARG A 369 -24.23 5.17 -13.38
CA ARG A 369 -24.28 6.13 -14.48
C ARG A 369 -24.40 5.45 -15.84
N GLN A 370 -23.58 4.42 -16.10
CA GLN A 370 -23.57 3.68 -17.36
C GLN A 370 -24.93 3.06 -17.70
N TYR A 371 -25.62 2.50 -16.70
CA TYR A 371 -26.91 1.81 -16.89
C TYR A 371 -28.12 2.64 -16.45
N SER A 372 -27.91 3.91 -16.10
CA SER A 372 -28.93 4.83 -15.56
C SER A 372 -29.74 4.17 -14.42
N LEU A 373 -29.02 3.67 -13.43
CA LEU A 373 -29.52 2.86 -12.32
C LEU A 373 -29.44 3.63 -11.00
N TYR A 374 -30.54 4.31 -10.62
CA TYR A 374 -30.69 4.99 -9.32
C TYR A 374 -29.44 5.79 -8.89
N GLU A 375 -28.79 6.48 -9.85
CA GLU A 375 -27.53 7.19 -9.61
C GLU A 375 -27.70 8.23 -8.52
N GLU A 376 -28.79 9.00 -8.56
CA GLU A 376 -29.05 10.08 -7.62
C GLU A 376 -29.22 9.58 -6.18
N GLU A 377 -30.00 8.51 -5.97
CA GLU A 377 -30.25 7.96 -4.64
C GLU A 377 -29.00 7.28 -4.06
N ILE A 378 -28.21 6.61 -4.90
CA ILE A 378 -26.94 6.01 -4.50
C ILE A 378 -25.91 7.10 -4.19
N ALA A 379 -25.79 8.14 -5.03
CA ALA A 379 -24.90 9.26 -4.80
C ALA A 379 -25.26 10.01 -3.51
N LEU A 380 -26.55 10.28 -3.27
CA LEU A 380 -27.02 10.90 -2.03
C LEU A 380 -26.70 10.06 -0.79
N LYS A 381 -26.83 8.72 -0.88
CA LYS A 381 -26.49 7.81 0.22
C LYS A 381 -24.99 7.83 0.52
N ILE A 382 -24.14 7.76 -0.50
CA ILE A 382 -22.67 7.82 -0.34
C ILE A 382 -22.27 9.19 0.21
N PHE A 383 -22.85 10.27 -0.30
CA PHE A 383 -22.63 11.64 0.19
C PHE A 383 -22.97 11.75 1.68
N GLY A 384 -24.17 11.31 2.10
CA GLY A 384 -24.60 11.40 3.50
C GLY A 384 -23.66 10.63 4.43
N LEU A 385 -23.36 9.38 4.10
CA LEU A 385 -22.43 8.55 4.87
C LEU A 385 -21.02 9.16 4.94
N THR A 386 -20.56 9.76 3.84
CA THR A 386 -19.25 10.42 3.81
C THR A 386 -19.25 11.68 4.67
N ASN A 387 -20.30 12.50 4.60
CA ASN A 387 -20.40 13.70 5.43
C ASN A 387 -20.43 13.35 6.93
N ASP A 388 -21.20 12.34 7.31
CA ASP A 388 -21.27 11.85 8.70
C ASP A 388 -19.88 11.34 9.16
N LEU A 389 -19.21 10.54 8.34
CA LEU A 389 -17.84 10.09 8.58
C LEU A 389 -16.88 11.26 8.81
N MET A 390 -16.86 12.24 7.91
CA MET A 390 -15.96 13.40 8.02
C MET A 390 -16.25 14.25 9.27
N LEU A 391 -17.52 14.42 9.63
CA LEU A 391 -17.91 15.16 10.84
C LEU A 391 -17.51 14.42 12.12
N ASN A 392 -17.76 13.11 12.19
CA ASN A 392 -17.40 12.29 13.34
C ASN A 392 -15.89 12.27 13.56
N GLU A 393 -15.12 12.22 12.47
CA GLU A 393 -13.66 12.27 12.54
C GLU A 393 -13.15 13.65 12.92
N SER A 394 -13.69 14.73 12.37
CA SER A 394 -13.29 16.09 12.78
C SER A 394 -13.42 16.32 14.30
N ASN A 395 -14.37 15.66 14.96
CA ASN A 395 -14.52 15.70 16.41
C ASN A 395 -13.46 14.86 17.15
N ARG A 396 -13.02 13.74 16.56
CA ARG A 396 -11.93 12.89 17.09
C ARG A 396 -10.56 13.53 16.90
N VAL A 397 -10.31 14.20 15.78
CA VAL A 397 -9.02 14.86 15.50
C VAL A 397 -8.72 15.96 16.52
N LYS A 398 -9.73 16.67 17.01
CA LYS A 398 -9.56 17.69 18.06
C LYS A 398 -9.00 17.14 19.39
N SER A 399 -9.05 15.82 19.63
CA SER A 399 -8.49 15.20 20.83
C SER A 399 -7.08 14.63 20.65
N ILE A 400 -6.54 14.58 19.42
CA ILE A 400 -5.23 13.99 19.11
C ILE A 400 -4.33 15.09 18.54
N SER A 401 -3.63 15.81 19.42
CA SER A 401 -2.65 16.83 19.03
C SER A 401 -1.29 16.20 18.73
N LEU A 402 -1.17 15.50 17.59
CA LEU A 402 0.13 15.12 17.04
C LEU A 402 0.49 16.09 15.91
N GLU A 403 1.62 16.75 16.03
CA GLU A 403 2.14 17.66 15.02
C GLU A 403 2.40 16.92 13.69
N GLY A 404 1.88 17.43 12.58
CA GLY A 404 2.09 16.85 11.25
C GLY A 404 1.33 15.54 10.95
N PHE A 405 0.35 15.15 11.76
CA PHE A 405 -0.44 13.93 11.49
C PHE A 405 -1.34 14.10 10.26
N ILE A 406 -1.21 13.18 9.29
CA ILE A 406 -2.00 13.19 8.05
C ILE A 406 -3.01 12.05 8.08
N HIS A 407 -4.30 12.37 8.04
CA HIS A 407 -5.36 11.38 7.90
C HIS A 407 -5.53 10.93 6.44
N LEU A 408 -4.56 10.17 5.94
CA LEU A 408 -4.57 9.64 4.56
C LEU A 408 -5.84 8.86 4.24
N GLU A 409 -6.36 8.14 5.22
CA GLU A 409 -7.65 7.46 5.23
C GLU A 409 -8.76 8.34 4.65
N PHE A 410 -8.97 9.52 5.24
CA PHE A 410 -10.08 10.39 4.88
C PHE A 410 -9.81 11.17 3.61
N LEU A 411 -8.55 11.54 3.34
CA LEU A 411 -8.17 12.14 2.07
C LEU A 411 -8.51 11.22 0.89
N ASN A 412 -8.25 9.91 0.99
CA ASN A 412 -8.60 8.97 -0.08
C ASN A 412 -10.11 8.94 -0.36
N ILE A 413 -10.93 8.88 0.69
CA ILE A 413 -12.40 8.90 0.55
C ILE A 413 -12.89 10.24 -0.02
N LEU A 414 -12.34 11.36 0.46
CA LEU A 414 -12.67 12.70 -0.04
C LEU A 414 -12.44 12.81 -1.55
N LEU A 415 -11.29 12.34 -2.02
CA LEU A 415 -10.95 12.36 -3.45
C LEU A 415 -11.89 11.45 -4.25
N ALA A 416 -12.25 10.28 -3.72
CA ALA A 416 -13.17 9.36 -4.37
C ALA A 416 -14.60 9.94 -4.53
N VAL A 417 -15.12 10.63 -3.51
CA VAL A 417 -16.48 11.20 -3.59
C VAL A 417 -16.58 12.41 -4.52
N ARG A 418 -15.47 12.95 -5.03
CA ARG A 418 -15.53 13.95 -6.11
C ARG A 418 -16.16 13.37 -7.40
N GLU A 419 -16.10 12.05 -7.60
CA GLU A 419 -16.73 11.35 -8.74
C GLU A 419 -18.28 11.33 -8.69
N LEU A 420 -18.87 11.67 -7.53
CA LEU A 420 -20.32 11.85 -7.40
C LEU A 420 -20.83 13.03 -8.23
N GLY A 421 -19.99 14.03 -8.50
CA GLY A 421 -20.34 15.24 -9.26
C GLY A 421 -20.61 16.47 -8.38
N GLY A 422 -20.78 17.63 -9.04
CA GLY A 422 -20.85 18.95 -8.38
C GLY A 422 -22.07 19.19 -7.47
N LEU A 423 -23.10 18.34 -7.57
CA LEU A 423 -24.27 18.41 -6.70
C LEU A 423 -24.04 17.77 -5.32
N TYR A 424 -23.07 16.87 -5.21
CA TYR A 424 -22.80 16.06 -4.01
C TYR A 424 -21.47 16.46 -3.36
N LEU A 425 -21.14 17.74 -3.40
CA LEU A 425 -19.92 18.26 -2.79
C LEU A 425 -20.15 18.51 -1.29
N LEU A 426 -19.16 18.15 -0.47
CA LEU A 426 -19.24 18.30 0.98
C LEU A 426 -19.38 19.77 1.39
N PRO A 427 -20.13 20.09 2.45
CA PRO A 427 -20.24 21.46 2.94
C PRO A 427 -18.87 22.08 3.25
N GLU A 428 -18.70 23.38 2.95
CA GLU A 428 -17.48 24.13 3.27
C GLU A 428 -17.10 23.99 4.76
N THR A 429 -18.11 24.01 5.63
CA THR A 429 -17.95 23.85 7.08
C THR A 429 -17.38 22.49 7.48
N THR A 430 -17.74 21.42 6.77
CA THR A 430 -17.18 20.08 6.99
C THR A 430 -15.70 20.04 6.60
N LEU A 431 -15.34 20.61 5.44
CA LEU A 431 -13.94 20.65 4.98
C LEU A 431 -13.05 21.51 5.90
N LYS A 432 -13.54 22.67 6.35
CA LYS A 432 -12.79 23.54 7.28
C LYS A 432 -12.45 22.82 8.58
N LYS A 433 -13.44 22.20 9.21
CA LYS A 433 -13.24 21.45 10.47
C LYS A 433 -12.28 20.29 10.33
N LEU A 434 -12.25 19.64 9.16
CA LEU A 434 -11.40 18.47 8.94
C LEU A 434 -9.95 18.83 8.62
N PHE A 435 -9.73 19.92 7.86
CA PHE A 435 -8.41 20.22 7.30
C PHE A 435 -7.81 21.55 7.74
N LEU A 436 -8.61 22.58 7.99
CA LEU A 436 -8.13 23.96 8.17
C LEU A 436 -8.11 24.45 9.63
N ASP A 437 -8.79 23.75 10.54
CA ASP A 437 -8.72 24.01 11.99
C ASP A 437 -7.35 23.61 12.60
N GLN A 438 -6.40 23.10 11.81
CA GLN A 438 -5.07 22.68 12.24
C GLN A 438 -4.04 23.83 12.12
N ALA A 439 -3.09 23.91 13.06
CA ALA A 439 -2.09 24.99 13.10
C ALA A 439 -1.06 24.93 11.94
N GLU A 440 -0.73 23.73 11.47
CA GLU A 440 0.18 23.48 10.34
C GLU A 440 -0.47 22.48 9.39
N LEU A 441 -0.50 22.82 8.09
CA LEU A 441 -1.05 21.95 7.06
C LEU A 441 0.07 21.17 6.37
N SER A 442 -0.16 19.87 6.18
CA SER A 442 0.75 19.09 5.34
C SER A 442 0.58 19.42 3.85
N TYR A 443 1.63 19.21 3.05
CA TYR A 443 1.55 19.20 1.58
C TYR A 443 0.38 18.35 1.05
N PHE A 444 0.16 17.15 1.63
CA PHE A 444 -0.91 16.26 1.21
C PHE A 444 -2.29 16.84 1.50
N THR A 445 -2.45 17.50 2.65
CA THR A 445 -3.69 18.20 3.03
C THR A 445 -4.00 19.33 2.05
N VAL A 446 -3.03 20.22 1.81
CA VAL A 446 -3.18 21.38 0.92
C VAL A 446 -3.54 20.93 -0.50
N THR A 447 -2.73 20.01 -1.05
CA THR A 447 -2.88 19.56 -2.43
C THR A 447 -4.18 18.80 -2.65
N SER A 448 -4.56 17.91 -1.72
CA SER A 448 -5.82 17.17 -1.80
C SER A 448 -7.04 18.08 -1.65
N CYS A 449 -6.97 19.10 -0.80
CA CYS A 449 -8.04 20.09 -0.67
C CYS A 449 -8.20 20.90 -1.97
N LEU A 450 -7.11 21.43 -2.54
CA LEU A 450 -7.14 22.12 -3.83
C LEU A 450 -7.70 21.23 -4.94
N PHE A 451 -7.29 19.95 -4.97
CA PHE A 451 -7.79 18.98 -5.93
C PHE A 451 -9.29 18.72 -5.79
N TYR A 452 -9.77 18.63 -4.54
CA TYR A 452 -11.18 18.41 -4.25
C TYR A 452 -12.03 19.64 -4.60
N ILE A 453 -11.64 20.84 -4.19
CA ILE A 453 -12.46 22.06 -4.37
C ILE A 453 -12.44 22.59 -5.81
N LYS A 454 -11.30 22.43 -6.51
CA LYS A 454 -11.07 22.99 -7.85
C LYS A 454 -11.42 24.49 -7.91
N ASN A 455 -12.00 24.94 -9.03
CA ASN A 455 -12.52 26.30 -9.22
C ASN A 455 -14.00 26.47 -8.83
N ASP A 456 -14.55 25.61 -7.98
CA ASP A 456 -15.95 25.75 -7.55
C ASP A 456 -16.10 26.95 -6.60
N SER A 457 -17.04 27.86 -6.90
CA SER A 457 -17.21 29.13 -6.18
C SER A 457 -17.69 28.94 -4.74
N LYS A 458 -18.29 27.78 -4.41
CA LYS A 458 -18.70 27.45 -3.04
C LYS A 458 -17.53 27.38 -2.05
N TYR A 459 -16.30 27.30 -2.55
CA TYR A 459 -15.09 27.15 -1.74
C TYR A 459 -14.10 28.31 -1.90
N ASP A 460 -14.55 29.48 -2.37
CA ASP A 460 -13.68 30.63 -2.58
C ASP A 460 -12.92 31.02 -1.30
N ASN A 461 -13.58 31.00 -0.14
CA ASN A 461 -12.95 31.28 1.15
C ASN A 461 -11.85 30.27 1.49
N ILE A 462 -12.15 28.96 1.36
CA ILE A 462 -11.16 27.89 1.58
C ILE A 462 -9.96 28.07 0.65
N ARG A 463 -10.20 28.39 -0.63
CA ARG A 463 -9.13 28.59 -1.61
C ARG A 463 -8.24 29.76 -1.22
N LEU A 464 -8.81 30.87 -0.79
CA LEU A 464 -8.06 32.03 -0.31
C LEU A 464 -7.21 31.70 0.94
N GLU A 465 -7.77 30.97 1.90
CA GLU A 465 -7.04 30.50 3.10
C GLU A 465 -5.84 29.60 2.70
N LEU A 466 -6.05 28.66 1.78
CA LEU A 466 -4.99 27.78 1.27
C LEU A 466 -3.89 28.56 0.51
N ILE A 467 -4.27 29.51 -0.36
CA ILE A 467 -3.30 30.34 -1.09
C ILE A 467 -2.46 31.18 -0.13
N ASN A 468 -3.09 31.78 0.90
CA ASN A 468 -2.38 32.54 1.93
C ASN A 468 -1.39 31.65 2.70
N TYR A 469 -1.81 30.43 3.05
CA TYR A 469 -0.94 29.45 3.69
C TYR A 469 0.25 29.09 2.80
N ILE A 470 0.01 28.76 1.52
CA ILE A 470 1.05 28.43 0.54
C ILE A 470 2.04 29.58 0.39
N ASN A 471 1.55 30.81 0.20
CA ASN A 471 2.37 32.01 0.06
C ASN A 471 3.24 32.25 1.30
N LYS A 472 2.71 31.99 2.51
CA LYS A 472 3.47 32.07 3.76
C LYS A 472 4.54 30.97 3.86
N LYS A 473 4.20 29.72 3.51
CA LYS A 473 5.13 28.59 3.62
C LYS A 473 6.25 28.67 2.57
N LEU A 474 5.96 29.20 1.39
CA LEU A 474 6.89 29.36 0.26
C LEU A 474 7.57 30.75 0.20
N SER A 475 7.38 31.63 1.19
CA SER A 475 8.01 32.96 1.19
C SER A 475 9.51 32.94 1.47
N ASN A 476 10.00 31.90 2.15
CA ASN A 476 11.42 31.62 2.30
C ASN A 476 11.67 30.31 1.54
N LEU A 477 12.68 30.22 0.66
CA LEU A 477 13.01 28.99 -0.07
C LEU A 477 14.42 28.45 0.25
N GLU A 478 15.08 28.96 1.30
CA GLU A 478 16.46 28.59 1.67
C GLU A 478 16.64 27.09 1.94
N ASP A 479 15.64 26.43 2.52
CA ASP A 479 15.66 25.00 2.88
C ASP A 479 15.07 24.09 1.79
N ILE A 480 14.72 24.61 0.61
CA ILE A 480 13.98 23.85 -0.42
C ILE A 480 14.73 22.60 -0.91
N THR A 481 16.06 22.59 -0.84
CA THR A 481 16.90 21.46 -1.26
C THR A 481 16.96 20.33 -0.24
N ILE A 482 16.59 20.59 1.02
CA ILE A 482 16.60 19.63 2.12
C ILE A 482 15.18 19.31 2.63
N ASN A 483 14.20 20.18 2.34
CA ASN A 483 12.81 20.02 2.75
C ASN A 483 11.93 19.49 1.61
N SER A 484 11.72 18.17 1.60
CA SER A 484 10.93 17.50 0.55
C SER A 484 9.48 17.97 0.48
N GLU A 485 8.84 18.24 1.63
CA GLU A 485 7.44 18.67 1.68
C GLU A 485 7.26 20.03 0.99
N LYS A 486 8.18 20.95 1.26
CA LYS A 486 8.21 22.28 0.66
C LYS A 486 8.51 22.22 -0.84
N ALA A 487 9.43 21.35 -1.25
CA ALA A 487 9.74 21.12 -2.65
C ALA A 487 8.51 20.59 -3.42
N TYR A 488 7.80 19.62 -2.87
CA TYR A 488 6.57 19.11 -3.47
C TYR A 488 5.48 20.17 -3.53
N LEU A 489 5.28 20.93 -2.45
CA LEU A 489 4.30 22.01 -2.41
C LEU A 489 4.58 23.06 -3.48
N LEU A 490 5.83 23.50 -3.64
CA LEU A 490 6.21 24.47 -4.66
C LEU A 490 5.91 23.95 -6.07
N LEU A 491 6.40 22.76 -6.42
CA LEU A 491 6.28 22.20 -7.77
C LEU A 491 4.82 21.96 -8.16
N ASP A 492 4.02 21.38 -7.27
CA ASP A 492 2.61 21.12 -7.55
C ASP A 492 1.78 22.41 -7.54
N THR A 493 2.13 23.42 -6.73
CA THR A 493 1.48 24.73 -6.77
C THR A 493 1.74 25.44 -8.11
N LEU A 494 2.98 25.40 -8.62
CA LEU A 494 3.33 26.02 -9.91
C LEU A 494 2.56 25.41 -11.08
N SER A 495 2.26 24.11 -11.02
CA SER A 495 1.47 23.40 -12.04
C SER A 495 -0.05 23.44 -11.80
N CYS A 496 -0.51 23.95 -10.66
CA CYS A 496 -1.92 23.90 -10.28
C CYS A 496 -2.76 24.92 -11.08
N PRO A 497 -3.80 24.47 -11.81
CA PRO A 497 -4.67 25.36 -12.59
C PRO A 497 -5.66 26.15 -11.72
N TYR A 498 -5.74 25.85 -10.43
CA TYR A 498 -6.66 26.49 -9.48
C TYR A 498 -6.01 27.65 -8.70
N ILE A 499 -4.74 27.98 -9.02
CA ILE A 499 -4.00 29.11 -8.46
C ILE A 499 -4.07 30.29 -9.44
N SER A 500 -4.20 31.52 -8.91
CA SER A 500 -4.27 32.72 -9.75
C SER A 500 -2.96 32.94 -10.53
N ASN A 501 -3.03 33.62 -11.68
CA ASN A 501 -1.83 33.94 -12.47
C ASN A 501 -0.85 34.78 -11.64
N ASN A 502 -1.36 35.77 -10.90
CA ASN A 502 -0.54 36.66 -10.08
C ASN A 502 0.23 35.89 -8.99
N ASP A 503 -0.44 34.96 -8.29
CA ASP A 503 0.23 34.14 -7.27
C ASP A 503 1.28 33.21 -7.89
N SER A 504 0.98 32.64 -9.06
CA SER A 504 1.91 31.78 -9.79
C SER A 504 3.15 32.56 -10.28
N GLU A 505 2.96 33.75 -10.86
CA GLU A 505 4.06 34.62 -11.29
C GLU A 505 4.92 35.08 -10.11
N LYS A 506 4.32 35.34 -8.94
CA LYS A 506 5.04 35.63 -7.70
C LYS A 506 5.95 34.46 -7.30
N LEU A 507 5.44 33.22 -7.33
CA LEU A 507 6.25 32.04 -7.01
C LEU A 507 7.39 31.83 -8.02
N VAL A 508 7.15 32.07 -9.31
CA VAL A 508 8.22 32.03 -10.33
C VAL A 508 9.30 33.06 -10.04
N LYS A 509 8.95 34.28 -9.58
CA LYS A 509 9.92 35.30 -9.15
C LYS A 509 10.79 34.82 -7.99
N GLU A 510 10.19 34.21 -6.97
CA GLU A 510 10.92 33.65 -5.81
C GLU A 510 11.89 32.53 -6.22
N VAL A 511 11.46 31.62 -7.11
CA VAL A 511 12.32 30.54 -7.63
C VAL A 511 13.46 31.10 -8.48
N ALA A 512 13.21 32.10 -9.33
CA ALA A 512 14.24 32.73 -10.13
C ALA A 512 15.31 33.40 -9.25
N SER A 513 14.88 34.06 -8.16
CA SER A 513 15.77 34.64 -7.15
C SER A 513 16.67 33.58 -6.51
N LEU A 514 16.09 32.45 -6.07
CA LEU A 514 16.83 31.31 -5.51
C LEU A 514 17.89 30.77 -6.49
N LEU A 515 17.53 30.64 -7.77
CA LEU A 515 18.41 30.15 -8.83
C LEU A 515 19.39 31.22 -9.34
N LYS A 516 19.34 32.45 -8.80
CA LYS A 516 20.15 33.60 -9.25
C LYS A 516 19.97 33.90 -10.73
N MET A 517 18.75 33.73 -11.23
CA MET A 517 18.35 34.02 -12.60
C MET A 517 17.63 35.37 -12.64
N SER A 518 18.02 36.23 -13.57
CA SER A 518 17.28 37.47 -13.86
C SER A 518 16.30 37.21 -14.99
N LEU A 519 15.01 37.43 -14.73
CA LEU A 519 13.92 37.25 -15.68
C LEU A 519 13.13 38.55 -15.83
N ASN A 520 12.72 38.87 -17.05
CA ASN A 520 11.78 39.97 -17.31
C ASN A 520 10.31 39.53 -17.11
N ASP A 521 9.37 40.47 -17.04
CA ASP A 521 7.96 40.15 -16.77
C ASP A 521 7.33 39.25 -17.86
N SER A 522 7.76 39.36 -19.12
CA SER A 522 7.28 38.48 -20.19
C SER A 522 7.77 37.04 -20.02
N GLU A 523 9.03 36.85 -19.62
CA GLU A 523 9.61 35.53 -19.34
C GLU A 523 8.91 34.87 -18.15
N ILE A 524 8.59 35.64 -17.12
CA ILE A 524 7.90 35.16 -15.92
C ILE A 524 6.48 34.69 -16.27
N SER A 525 5.74 35.47 -17.04
CA SER A 525 4.39 35.09 -17.48
C SER A 525 4.43 33.84 -18.38
N ASN A 526 5.39 33.75 -19.30
CA ASN A 526 5.58 32.59 -20.16
C ASN A 526 5.93 31.32 -19.36
N LEU A 527 6.82 31.42 -18.36
CA LEU A 527 7.18 30.30 -17.49
C LEU A 527 6.01 29.86 -16.62
N SER A 528 5.28 30.79 -16.02
CA SER A 528 4.06 30.50 -15.25
C SER A 528 3.04 29.74 -16.10
N HIS A 529 2.83 30.15 -17.35
CA HIS A 529 1.97 29.44 -18.28
C HIS A 529 2.50 28.04 -18.63
N SER A 530 3.80 27.91 -18.89
CA SER A 530 4.45 26.63 -19.19
C SER A 530 4.32 25.63 -18.04
N PHE A 531 4.51 26.06 -16.78
CA PHE A 531 4.39 25.16 -15.63
C PHE A 531 3.00 24.55 -15.50
N ARG A 532 1.94 25.30 -15.83
CA ARG A 532 0.54 24.82 -15.80
C ARG A 532 0.21 23.82 -16.90
N SER A 533 0.99 23.80 -17.97
CA SER A 533 0.85 22.81 -19.05
C SER A 533 1.47 21.46 -18.71
N GLN A 534 2.24 21.40 -17.63
CA GLN A 534 2.92 20.22 -17.13
C GLN A 534 2.35 19.79 -15.77
N TYR A 535 2.67 18.59 -15.34
CA TYR A 535 2.39 18.12 -13.99
C TYR A 535 3.68 17.60 -13.36
N TRP A 536 3.75 17.67 -12.03
CA TRP A 536 4.86 17.13 -11.26
C TRP A 536 4.42 15.86 -10.52
N HIS A 537 4.00 15.99 -9.27
CA HIS A 537 3.53 14.87 -8.46
C HIS A 537 2.02 14.72 -8.55
N THR A 538 1.31 15.83 -8.75
CA THR A 538 -0.15 15.87 -8.95
C THR A 538 -0.49 16.15 -10.41
N ASP A 539 -1.14 15.20 -11.07
CA ASP A 539 -1.81 15.46 -12.35
C ASP A 539 -3.13 16.18 -12.06
N TRP A 540 -3.25 17.45 -12.45
CA TRP A 540 -4.44 18.26 -12.17
C TRP A 540 -5.57 18.07 -13.21
N ASN A 541 -5.26 17.51 -14.38
CA ASN A 541 -6.15 17.51 -15.56
C ASN A 541 -6.76 16.14 -15.87
N ASN A 542 -6.01 15.03 -15.71
CA ASN A 542 -6.40 13.70 -16.20
C ASN A 542 -6.24 12.59 -15.14
N VAL A 543 -6.77 12.80 -13.94
CA VAL A 543 -6.74 11.77 -12.91
C VAL A 543 -7.79 10.70 -13.19
N ASP A 544 -7.40 9.61 -13.84
CA ASP A 544 -8.13 8.36 -13.69
C ASP A 544 -7.81 7.81 -12.29
N LEU A 545 -8.55 8.32 -11.30
CA LEU A 545 -8.39 7.97 -9.88
C LEU A 545 -8.47 6.46 -9.68
N LEU A 546 -9.30 5.78 -10.48
CA LEU A 546 -9.42 4.33 -10.47
C LEU A 546 -8.09 3.66 -10.84
N ASN A 547 -7.43 4.08 -11.92
CA ASN A 547 -6.13 3.53 -12.32
C ASN A 547 -5.06 3.78 -11.24
N LEU A 548 -5.08 4.94 -10.58
CA LEU A 548 -4.13 5.24 -9.51
C LEU A 548 -4.37 4.37 -8.27
N LEU A 549 -5.64 4.17 -7.88
CA LEU A 549 -6.03 3.29 -6.80
C LEU A 549 -5.64 1.83 -7.12
N GLU A 550 -5.89 1.36 -8.34
CA GLU A 550 -5.45 0.02 -8.79
C GLU A 550 -3.92 -0.14 -8.70
N LYS A 551 -3.15 0.86 -9.15
CA LYS A 551 -1.68 0.87 -8.99
C LYS A 551 -1.26 0.78 -7.52
N LYS A 552 -1.94 1.49 -6.63
CA LYS A 552 -1.63 1.50 -5.19
C LYS A 552 -2.00 0.18 -4.51
N GLU A 553 -3.13 -0.44 -4.87
CA GLU A 553 -3.50 -1.77 -4.40
C GLU A 553 -2.49 -2.84 -4.83
N LEU A 554 -1.99 -2.75 -6.06
CA LEU A 554 -0.93 -3.62 -6.54
C LEU A 554 0.33 -3.40 -5.69
N LYS A 555 0.77 -2.15 -5.49
CA LYS A 555 1.95 -1.83 -4.65
C LYS A 555 1.85 -2.34 -3.21
N GLN A 556 0.68 -2.24 -2.56
CA GLN A 556 0.46 -2.82 -1.22
C GLN A 556 0.59 -4.34 -1.18
N SER A 557 0.37 -5.02 -2.31
CA SER A 557 0.64 -6.45 -2.40
C SER A 557 2.14 -6.78 -2.36
N TYR A 558 2.99 -5.77 -2.59
CA TYR A 558 4.43 -5.86 -2.53
C TYR A 558 5.03 -5.16 -1.29
N SER A 559 4.26 -4.30 -0.60
CA SER A 559 4.66 -3.56 0.61
C SER A 559 4.89 -4.45 1.80
#